data_AF-A0A7J0FHW5-F1
#
_entry.id   AF-A0A7J0FHW5-F1
#
_cell.length_a   1.000
_cell.length_b   1.000
_cell.length_c   1.000
_cell.angle_alpha   90.00
_cell.angle_beta   90.00
_cell.angle_gamma   90.00
#
_symmetry.space_group_name_H-M   'P 1'
#
loop_
_entity.id
_entity.type
_entity.pdbx_description
1 polymer ?
#
loop_
_entity_poly.entity_id
_entity_poly.type
_entity_poly.pdbx_seq_one_letter_code
_entity_poly.pdbx_strand_id
1 'polypeptide(L)'
;MANPLFFLSLSLLFLSPLSFSKPTPSTTPTTPSDAHAELNKYGFPVGLLPINVVGYAVNETSGDFFVSLGDPCKLDGIRVRAFFQWWSITGIKSNGDDLVFEVGMVTAKYPSKNFDESPQCQGKRSAS
;
A
#
# COMPACT_ATOMS: atom_id res chain seq x y z
N MET A 1 -18.20 49.98 8.02
CA MET A 1 -17.30 50.09 6.85
C MET A 1 -16.06 49.27 7.18
N ALA A 2 -16.09 47.97 6.88
CA ALA A 2 -14.99 47.05 7.18
C ALA A 2 -14.09 46.92 5.95
N ASN A 3 -12.77 46.91 6.20
CA ASN A 3 -11.70 47.08 5.22
C ASN A 3 -11.60 45.85 4.28
N PRO A 4 -11.62 46.00 2.95
CA PRO A 4 -11.69 44.87 2.01
C PRO A 4 -10.36 44.12 1.81
N LEU A 5 -9.29 44.51 2.53
CA LEU A 5 -7.94 43.99 2.31
C LEU A 5 -7.66 42.64 3.00
N PHE A 6 -8.60 42.08 3.77
CA PHE A 6 -8.39 40.80 4.46
C PHE A 6 -8.78 39.56 3.61
N PHE A 7 -9.52 39.73 2.52
CA PHE A 7 -9.99 38.61 1.70
C PHE A 7 -9.03 38.19 0.57
N LEU A 8 -7.98 38.97 0.30
CA LEU A 8 -7.00 38.67 -0.75
C LEU A 8 -5.85 37.76 -0.29
N SER A 9 -5.90 37.24 0.94
CA SER A 9 -4.90 36.28 1.46
C SER A 9 -5.25 34.81 1.21
N LEU A 10 -6.47 34.50 0.76
CA LEU A 10 -6.96 33.11 0.65
C LEU A 10 -6.94 32.59 -0.80
N SER A 11 -6.17 33.22 -1.69
CA SER A 11 -6.24 32.93 -3.13
C SER A 11 -5.11 32.04 -3.68
N LEU A 12 -4.15 31.56 -2.88
CA LEU A 12 -2.95 30.88 -3.43
C LEU A 12 -2.38 29.74 -2.57
N LEU A 13 -3.19 29.04 -1.76
CA LEU A 13 -2.73 27.75 -1.22
C LEU A 13 -3.02 26.62 -2.22
N PHE A 14 -2.05 26.48 -3.12
CA PHE A 14 -1.66 25.25 -3.78
C PHE A 14 -2.76 24.52 -4.57
N LEU A 15 -2.99 24.98 -5.81
CA LEU A 15 -3.08 24.01 -6.91
C LEU A 15 -1.69 23.37 -7.07
N SER A 16 -1.27 22.55 -6.10
CA SER A 16 -0.23 21.58 -6.36
C SER A 16 -0.81 20.64 -7.41
N PRO A 17 -0.18 20.50 -8.58
CA PRO A 17 -0.55 19.42 -9.46
C PRO A 17 -0.36 18.14 -8.64
N LEU A 18 -1.44 17.39 -8.41
CA LEU A 18 -1.31 15.97 -8.10
C LEU A 18 -0.53 15.41 -9.29
N SER A 19 0.79 15.30 -9.14
CA SER A 19 1.62 14.53 -10.05
C SER A 19 1.25 13.07 -9.83
N PHE A 20 0.14 12.65 -10.44
CA PHE A 20 -0.11 11.25 -10.69
C PHE A 20 0.97 10.79 -11.65
N SER A 21 2.01 10.12 -11.13
CA SER A 21 2.83 9.26 -11.97
C SER A 21 1.87 8.32 -12.68
N LYS A 22 1.78 8.50 -14.00
CA LYS A 22 0.91 7.72 -14.89
C LYS A 22 1.21 6.23 -14.64
N PRO A 23 0.20 5.39 -14.35
CA PRO A 23 0.43 3.96 -14.23
C PRO A 23 0.90 3.44 -15.58
N THR A 24 2.16 2.99 -15.63
CA THR A 24 2.68 2.27 -16.79
C THR A 24 2.13 0.85 -16.71
N PRO A 25 1.35 0.37 -17.69
CA PRO A 25 0.88 -1.01 -17.69
C PRO A 25 2.06 -1.96 -17.92
N SER A 26 2.48 -2.68 -16.88
CA SER A 26 3.50 -3.73 -17.01
C SER A 26 2.84 -4.99 -17.60
N THR A 27 2.99 -5.15 -18.91
CA THR A 27 2.77 -6.43 -19.57
C THR A 27 3.88 -7.40 -19.13
N THR A 28 3.50 -8.49 -18.42
CA THR A 28 4.14 -9.84 -18.31
C THR A 28 4.19 -10.34 -16.84
N PRO A 29 3.79 -11.58 -16.52
CA PRO A 29 3.47 -12.05 -15.14
C PRO A 29 4.67 -12.53 -14.30
N THR A 30 5.90 -12.08 -14.58
CA THR A 30 7.11 -12.68 -13.97
C THR A 30 8.16 -11.69 -13.49
N THR A 31 7.96 -10.39 -13.70
CA THR A 31 8.94 -9.34 -13.36
C THR A 31 8.39 -8.45 -12.26
N PRO A 32 9.18 -8.09 -11.23
CA PRO A 32 8.77 -7.12 -10.21
C PRO A 32 8.27 -5.83 -10.86
N SER A 33 7.01 -5.48 -10.61
CA SER A 33 6.39 -4.21 -11.05
C SER A 33 7.07 -3.02 -10.34
N ASP A 34 6.95 -1.80 -10.90
CA ASP A 34 7.45 -0.55 -10.29
C ASP A 34 6.99 -0.37 -8.84
N ALA A 35 5.81 -0.90 -8.48
CA ALA A 35 5.32 -0.91 -7.11
C ALA A 35 6.22 -1.72 -6.14
N HIS A 36 6.78 -2.84 -6.59
CA HIS A 36 7.71 -3.64 -5.80
C HIS A 36 9.05 -2.90 -5.62
N ALA A 37 9.48 -2.17 -6.65
CA ALA A 37 10.69 -1.35 -6.57
C ALA A 37 10.51 -0.18 -5.58
N GLU A 38 9.36 0.51 -5.62
CA GLU A 38 9.05 1.57 -4.67
C GLU A 38 8.96 1.04 -3.24
N LEU A 39 8.32 -0.12 -3.03
CA LEU A 39 8.26 -0.77 -1.72
C LEU A 39 9.66 -1.09 -1.16
N ASN A 40 10.54 -1.66 -2.00
CA ASN A 40 11.90 -2.02 -1.64
C ASN A 40 12.76 -0.79 -1.26
N LYS A 41 12.54 0.36 -1.91
CA LYS A 41 13.21 1.63 -1.57
C LYS A 41 12.98 2.06 -0.11
N TYR A 42 11.87 1.66 0.50
CA TYR A 42 11.57 1.91 1.91
C TYR A 42 11.98 0.77 2.86
N GLY A 43 12.74 -0.22 2.39
CA GLY A 43 13.27 -1.32 3.20
C GLY A 43 12.24 -2.42 3.49
N PHE A 44 11.21 -2.53 2.66
CA PHE A 44 10.20 -3.57 2.74
C PHE A 44 10.44 -4.66 1.67
N PRO A 45 10.33 -5.94 2.01
CA PRO A 45 10.57 -7.02 1.06
C PRO A 45 9.43 -7.10 0.04
N VAL A 46 9.77 -7.49 -1.19
CA VAL A 46 8.87 -7.45 -2.35
C VAL A 46 7.68 -8.40 -2.22
N GLY A 47 7.82 -9.49 -1.46
CA GLY A 47 6.77 -10.48 -1.27
C GLY A 47 5.64 -10.10 -0.33
N LEU A 48 5.66 -8.87 0.19
CA LEU A 48 4.46 -8.26 0.78
C LEU A 48 3.39 -7.92 -0.27
N LEU A 49 3.76 -7.87 -1.56
CA LEU A 49 2.83 -7.68 -2.66
C LEU A 49 2.75 -8.93 -3.55
N PRO A 50 1.55 -9.26 -4.04
CA PRO A 50 1.38 -10.27 -5.08
C PRO A 50 1.84 -9.72 -6.44
N ILE A 51 2.09 -10.63 -7.39
CA ILE A 51 2.73 -10.29 -8.68
C ILE A 51 1.83 -9.45 -9.61
N ASN A 52 0.51 -9.49 -9.43
CA ASN A 52 -0.51 -8.87 -10.28
C ASN A 52 -0.78 -7.36 -9.99
N VAL A 53 0.26 -6.59 -9.67
CA VAL A 53 0.08 -5.16 -9.43
C VAL A 53 -0.21 -4.43 -10.75
N VAL A 54 -1.38 -3.78 -10.84
CA VAL A 54 -1.77 -2.98 -12.01
C VAL A 54 -1.43 -1.50 -11.86
N GLY A 55 -1.15 -1.05 -10.64
CA GLY A 55 -0.70 0.32 -10.36
C GLY A 55 -0.46 0.56 -8.88
N TYR A 56 0.16 1.69 -8.56
CA TYR A 56 0.39 2.13 -7.19
C TYR A 56 0.30 3.65 -7.07
N ALA A 57 0.14 4.14 -5.84
CA ALA A 57 0.25 5.55 -5.49
C ALA A 57 0.91 5.69 -4.11
N VAL A 58 1.78 6.67 -3.97
CA VAL A 58 2.40 7.05 -2.69
C VAL A 58 1.85 8.40 -2.29
N ASN A 59 1.43 8.54 -1.03
CA ASN A 59 1.17 9.83 -0.43
C ASN A 59 2.40 10.26 0.37
N GLU A 60 3.18 11.21 -0.13
CA GLU A 60 4.41 11.67 0.53
C GLU A 60 4.16 12.39 1.86
N THR A 61 2.94 12.90 2.08
CA THR A 61 2.59 13.63 3.31
C THR A 61 2.22 12.67 4.44
N SER A 62 1.41 11.64 4.16
CA SER A 62 1.03 10.64 5.16
C SER A 62 1.99 9.46 5.24
N GLY A 63 2.75 9.19 4.17
CA GLY A 63 3.55 7.99 4.02
C GLY A 63 2.76 6.77 3.54
N ASP A 64 1.48 6.94 3.19
CA ASP A 64 0.64 5.83 2.76
C ASP A 64 1.03 5.33 1.37
N PHE A 65 1.09 4.01 1.23
CA PHE A 65 1.35 3.33 -0.03
C PHE A 65 0.11 2.52 -0.46
N PHE A 66 -0.51 2.95 -1.55
CA PHE A 66 -1.70 2.33 -2.12
C PHE A 66 -1.32 1.49 -3.32
N VAL A 67 -1.84 0.26 -3.38
CA VAL A 67 -1.59 -0.66 -4.49
C VAL A 67 -2.91 -1.09 -5.10
N SER A 68 -3.02 -0.94 -6.42
CA SER A 68 -4.13 -1.45 -7.20
C SER A 68 -3.78 -2.84 -7.70
N LEU A 69 -4.58 -3.84 -7.32
CA LEU A 69 -4.43 -5.22 -7.74
C LEU A 69 -5.43 -5.54 -8.85
N GLY A 70 -4.96 -6.20 -9.90
CA GLY A 70 -5.82 -6.71 -10.97
C GLY A 70 -6.53 -8.01 -10.60
N ASP A 71 -7.56 -8.40 -11.35
CA ASP A 71 -8.15 -9.73 -11.20
C ASP A 71 -7.12 -10.83 -11.53
N PRO A 72 -7.14 -11.98 -10.83
CA PRO A 72 -8.14 -12.42 -9.86
C PRO A 72 -7.80 -12.07 -8.40
N CYS A 73 -6.92 -11.09 -8.14
CA CYS A 73 -6.32 -10.87 -6.82
C CYS A 73 -6.79 -9.59 -6.13
N LYS A 74 -8.03 -9.21 -6.42
CA LYS A 74 -8.72 -8.21 -5.61
C LYS A 74 -8.96 -8.80 -4.22
N LEU A 75 -8.23 -8.27 -3.23
CA LEU A 75 -8.41 -8.60 -1.81
C LEU A 75 -9.23 -7.49 -1.16
N ASP A 76 -10.29 -7.86 -0.45
CA ASP A 76 -11.09 -6.92 0.35
C ASP A 76 -11.18 -7.42 1.80
N GLY A 77 -10.92 -6.54 2.76
CA GLY A 77 -11.11 -6.80 4.19
C GLY A 77 -10.28 -7.94 4.80
N ILE A 78 -8.95 -7.95 4.61
CA ILE A 78 -8.04 -8.93 5.24
C ILE A 78 -8.16 -8.83 6.77
N ARG A 79 -8.67 -9.90 7.41
CA ARG A 79 -8.81 -10.01 8.87
C ARG A 79 -8.11 -11.26 9.37
N VAL A 80 -7.40 -11.13 10.48
CA VAL A 80 -6.79 -12.26 11.17
C VAL A 80 -7.55 -12.54 12.47
N ARG A 81 -7.70 -13.83 12.79
CA ARG A 81 -8.30 -14.24 14.06
C ARG A 81 -7.22 -14.29 15.12
N ALA A 82 -7.30 -13.40 16.10
CA ALA A 82 -6.39 -13.35 17.24
C ALA A 82 -7.21 -13.13 18.52
N PHE A 83 -6.83 -13.82 19.61
CA PHE A 83 -7.44 -13.65 20.94
C PHE A 83 -8.99 -13.51 20.91
N PHE A 84 -9.68 -14.59 20.53
CA PHE A 84 -11.14 -14.70 20.45
C PHE A 84 -11.89 -13.71 19.52
N GLN A 85 -11.22 -12.79 18.83
CA GLN A 85 -11.86 -11.81 17.92
C GLN A 85 -11.18 -11.73 16.54
N TRP A 86 -11.85 -11.06 15.59
CA TRP A 86 -11.34 -10.78 14.25
C TRP A 86 -10.77 -9.37 14.22
N TRP A 87 -9.44 -9.26 14.08
CA TRP A 87 -8.75 -7.97 14.08
C TRP A 87 -8.21 -7.68 12.68
N SER A 88 -8.22 -6.40 12.30
CA SER A 88 -7.65 -5.92 11.04
C SER A 88 -6.18 -5.55 11.22
N ILE A 89 -5.39 -5.76 10.18
CA ILE A 89 -4.00 -5.28 10.12
C ILE A 89 -4.05 -3.79 9.81
N THR A 90 -3.45 -2.96 10.68
CA THR A 90 -3.43 -1.49 10.54
C THR A 90 -2.15 -0.99 9.91
N GLY A 91 -1.05 -1.75 9.99
CA GLY A 91 0.23 -1.36 9.45
C GLY A 91 1.29 -2.45 9.53
N ILE A 92 2.38 -2.27 8.78
CA ILE A 92 3.56 -3.12 8.79
C ILE A 92 4.77 -2.20 8.90
N LYS A 93 5.69 -2.52 9.81
CA LYS A 93 6.93 -1.76 10.02
C LYS A 93 8.13 -2.68 9.82
N SER A 94 9.16 -2.20 9.14
CA SER A 94 10.44 -2.88 9.04
C SER A 94 11.29 -2.58 10.28
N ASN A 95 11.84 -3.60 10.94
CA ASN A 95 12.70 -3.47 12.11
C ASN A 95 13.86 -4.46 12.03
N GLY A 96 14.97 -4.03 11.43
CA GLY A 96 16.13 -4.88 11.16
C GLY A 96 15.74 -6.01 10.20
N ASP A 97 15.94 -7.25 10.64
CA ASP A 97 15.63 -8.46 9.86
C ASP A 97 14.18 -8.92 10.01
N ASP A 98 13.37 -8.23 10.83
CA ASP A 98 11.98 -8.60 11.11
C ASP A 98 10.99 -7.55 10.59
N LEU A 99 9.82 -8.04 10.16
CA LEU A 99 8.62 -7.26 9.95
C LEU A 99 7.71 -7.32 11.17
N VAL A 100 7.22 -6.15 11.54
CA VAL A 100 6.37 -5.92 12.70
C VAL A 100 4.98 -5.54 12.20
N PHE A 101 4.03 -6.46 12.32
CA PHE A 101 2.64 -6.28 11.90
C PHE A 101 1.81 -5.74 13.06
N GLU A 102 1.13 -4.62 12.83
CA GLU A 102 0.21 -3.99 13.79
C GLU A 102 -1.20 -4.51 13.54
N VAL A 103 -1.81 -5.10 14.58
CA VAL A 103 -3.10 -5.78 14.50
C VAL A 103 -3.97 -5.25 15.63
N GLY A 104 -4.65 -4.13 15.39
CA GLY A 104 -5.40 -3.41 16.42
C GLY A 104 -4.49 -2.99 17.59
N MET A 105 -4.71 -3.56 18.78
CA MET A 105 -3.94 -3.24 19.99
C MET A 105 -2.65 -4.07 20.15
N VAL A 106 -2.44 -5.06 19.29
CA VAL A 106 -1.34 -6.04 19.43
C VAL A 106 -0.39 -6.00 18.24
N THR A 107 0.77 -6.61 18.44
CA THR A 107 1.84 -6.65 17.44
C THR A 107 2.31 -8.08 17.22
N ALA A 108 2.58 -8.45 15.97
CA ALA A 108 3.18 -9.72 15.60
C ALA A 108 4.49 -9.50 14.85
N LYS A 109 5.53 -10.29 15.17
CA LYS A 109 6.84 -10.23 14.52
C LYS A 109 7.04 -11.43 13.62
N TYR A 110 7.51 -11.17 12.40
CA TYR A 110 7.85 -12.21 11.43
C TYR A 110 9.17 -11.87 10.74
N PRO A 111 10.06 -12.84 10.53
CA PRO A 111 11.29 -12.62 9.77
C PRO A 111 11.00 -12.12 8.35
N SER A 112 11.70 -11.08 7.90
CA SER A 112 11.54 -10.49 6.56
C SER A 112 11.77 -11.49 5.44
N LYS A 113 12.67 -12.46 5.64
CA LYS A 113 12.94 -13.57 4.70
C LYS A 113 11.72 -14.40 4.30
N ASN A 114 10.66 -14.41 5.11
CA ASN A 114 9.43 -15.11 4.76
C ASN A 114 8.66 -14.40 3.63
N PHE A 115 9.08 -13.20 3.25
CA PHE A 115 8.42 -12.32 2.29
C PHE A 115 9.37 -11.93 1.15
N ASP A 116 10.44 -12.69 0.90
CA ASP A 116 11.36 -12.39 -0.21
C ASP A 116 10.75 -12.72 -1.58
N GLU A 117 9.81 -13.67 -1.62
CA GLU A 117 9.13 -14.09 -2.84
C GLU A 117 7.68 -13.59 -2.89
N SER A 118 7.32 -12.95 -4.00
CA SER A 118 5.96 -12.46 -4.23
C SER A 118 4.99 -13.61 -4.52
N PRO A 119 3.89 -13.73 -3.76
CA PRO A 119 2.94 -14.80 -3.98
C PRO A 119 2.23 -14.67 -5.32
N GLN A 120 2.02 -15.81 -5.98
CA GLN A 120 1.14 -15.93 -7.13
C GLN A 120 -0.31 -15.90 -6.65
N CYS A 121 -1.15 -15.24 -7.41
CA CYS A 121 -2.56 -15.25 -7.10
C CYS A 121 -3.23 -16.53 -7.54
N GLN A 122 -3.88 -17.20 -6.59
CA GLN A 122 -4.78 -18.30 -6.87
C GLN A 122 -6.20 -17.87 -6.52
N GLY A 123 -6.77 -16.97 -7.31
CA GLY A 123 -8.18 -16.63 -7.16
C GLY A 123 -9.04 -17.76 -7.70
N LYS A 124 -9.91 -18.33 -6.86
CA LYS A 124 -11.12 -19.00 -7.37
C LYS A 124 -12.07 -17.89 -7.78
N ARG A 125 -12.50 -17.87 -9.05
CA ARG A 125 -13.68 -17.07 -9.41
C ARG A 125 -14.79 -17.50 -8.47
N SER A 126 -15.22 -16.64 -7.54
CA SER A 126 -16.53 -16.82 -6.92
C SER A 126 -17.51 -16.80 -8.09
N ALA A 127 -17.98 -17.99 -8.48
CA ALA A 127 -19.07 -18.12 -9.42
C ALA A 127 -20.24 -17.35 -8.83
N SER A 128 -20.63 -16.28 -9.53
CA SER A 128 -21.82 -15.52 -9.21
C SER A 128 -23.08 -16.29 -9.57
#